data_AF-A0A2E8GYE7-F1
#
_entry.id   AF-A0A2E8GYE7-F1
#
_cell.length_a   1.000
_cell.length_b   1.000
_cell.length_c   1.000
_cell.angle_alpha   90.00
_cell.angle_beta   90.00
_cell.angle_gamma   90.00
#
_symmetry.space_group_name_H-M   'P 1'
#
loop_
_entity.id
_entity.type
_entity.pdbx_description
1 polymer ?
#
loop_
_entity_poly.entity_id
_entity_poly.type
_entity_poly.pdbx_seq_one_letter_code
_entity_poly.pdbx_strand_id
1 'polypeptide(L)'
;MSTTKKNKHKHMGTHARPSIHIINKTDLIAPGELKKLKRLLPDCLFVSAKEKTGINNLKNKIKNTLGVSATLSNNVSLTTVRQQASLEGVFGYLKAGTRLLQNDGCSYELLSFELSSALDSLNSLLGITTPDKIINNIFKSFCVGK
;
A
#
# COMPACT_ATOMS: atom_id res chain seq x y z
N MET A 1 32.29 -35.97 -16.65
CA MET A 1 31.79 -34.91 -17.55
C MET A 1 30.28 -34.96 -17.51
N SER A 2 29.66 -33.81 -17.20
CA SER A 2 28.30 -33.35 -17.60
C SER A 2 27.10 -34.26 -17.32
N THR A 3 25.97 -33.88 -16.73
CA THR A 3 25.38 -32.58 -16.34
C THR A 3 24.05 -32.96 -15.68
N THR A 4 23.84 -32.67 -14.38
CA THR A 4 22.51 -32.81 -13.77
C THR A 4 21.94 -31.43 -13.49
N LYS A 5 20.83 -31.15 -14.17
CA LYS A 5 20.11 -29.87 -14.23
C LYS A 5 19.84 -29.28 -12.83
N LYS A 6 20.36 -28.07 -12.62
CA LYS A 6 19.98 -27.15 -11.54
C LYS A 6 18.53 -26.70 -11.77
N ASN A 7 17.59 -27.17 -10.95
CA ASN A 7 16.24 -26.60 -10.94
C ASN A 7 16.25 -25.36 -10.03
N LYS A 8 16.56 -24.21 -10.63
CA LYS A 8 16.38 -22.89 -10.01
C LYS A 8 14.89 -22.55 -10.06
N HIS A 9 14.19 -22.66 -8.92
CA HIS A 9 12.89 -22.00 -8.77
C HIS A 9 13.10 -20.48 -8.66
N LYS A 10 13.36 -19.85 -9.81
CA LYS A 10 13.41 -18.40 -9.98
C LYS A 10 12.02 -17.96 -10.44
N HIS A 11 11.11 -17.73 -9.50
CA HIS A 11 9.90 -16.96 -9.82
C HIS A 11 10.27 -15.48 -9.86
N MET A 12 10.74 -15.04 -11.03
CA MET A 12 10.75 -13.63 -11.42
C MET A 12 9.44 -13.34 -12.17
N GLY A 13 8.62 -12.47 -11.60
CA GLY A 13 7.42 -11.91 -12.24
C GLY A 13 6.97 -10.65 -11.52
N THR A 14 7.12 -9.51 -12.22
CA THR A 14 6.24 -8.31 -12.22
C THR A 14 5.60 -7.87 -10.88
N HIS A 15 6.07 -6.74 -10.34
CA HIS A 15 5.77 -6.17 -9.00
C HIS A 15 6.07 -7.16 -7.86
N ALA A 16 7.33 -7.20 -7.41
CA ALA A 16 7.76 -8.07 -6.33
C ALA A 16 7.03 -7.72 -5.03
N ARG A 17 5.89 -8.40 -4.80
CA ARG A 17 5.17 -8.30 -3.53
C ARG A 17 6.12 -8.79 -2.42
N PRO A 18 6.14 -8.10 -1.26
CA PRO A 18 6.90 -8.58 -0.12
C PRO A 18 6.50 -10.03 0.19
N SER A 19 7.47 -10.94 0.18
CA SER A 19 7.24 -12.38 0.40
C SER A 19 8.14 -12.89 1.52
N ILE A 20 7.59 -13.78 2.35
CA ILE A 20 8.29 -14.42 3.46
C ILE A 20 8.12 -15.92 3.28
N HIS A 21 9.24 -16.64 3.14
CA HIS A 21 9.25 -18.08 2.97
C HIS A 21 9.33 -18.77 4.33
N ILE A 22 8.46 -19.76 4.57
CA ILE A 22 8.30 -20.41 5.86
C ILE A 22 8.30 -21.93 5.66
N ILE A 23 9.15 -22.62 6.42
CA ILE A 23 9.13 -24.07 6.58
C ILE A 23 8.39 -24.37 7.89
N ASN A 24 7.17 -24.88 7.77
CA ASN A 24 6.34 -25.27 8.90
C ASN A 24 6.57 -26.74 9.29
N LYS A 25 6.01 -27.15 10.43
CA LYS A 25 6.05 -28.52 10.99
C LYS A 25 7.46 -28.97 11.40
N THR A 26 8.29 -28.05 11.90
CA THR A 26 9.64 -28.41 12.35
C THR A 26 9.68 -29.40 13.51
N ASP A 27 8.55 -29.61 14.19
CA ASP A 27 8.34 -30.64 15.21
C ASP A 27 8.44 -32.08 14.64
N LEU A 28 8.24 -32.27 13.34
CA LEU A 28 8.34 -33.57 12.67
C LEU A 28 9.74 -33.88 12.13
N ILE A 29 10.68 -32.93 12.22
CA ILE A 29 12.00 -33.02 11.60
C ILE A 29 13.05 -33.32 12.66
N ALA A 30 13.89 -34.33 12.44
CA ALA A 30 14.97 -34.65 13.35
C ALA A 30 15.97 -33.46 13.49
N PRO A 31 16.53 -33.19 14.69
CA PRO A 31 17.39 -32.03 14.91
C PRO A 31 18.61 -31.94 13.97
N GLY A 32 19.19 -33.08 13.59
CA GLY A 32 20.31 -33.14 12.65
C GLY A 32 19.93 -32.75 11.22
N GLU A 33 18.73 -33.12 10.78
CA GLU A 33 18.20 -32.74 9.47
C GLU A 33 17.76 -31.28 9.45
N LEU A 34 17.16 -30.80 10.53
CA LEU A 34 16.78 -29.40 10.68
C LEU A 34 17.99 -28.46 10.55
N LYS A 35 19.15 -28.83 11.12
CA LYS A 35 20.41 -28.09 10.92
C LYS A 35 20.85 -28.05 9.46
N LYS A 36 20.74 -29.17 8.74
CA LYS A 36 21.06 -29.23 7.30
C LYS A 36 20.13 -28.35 6.48
N LEU A 37 18.81 -28.42 6.75
CA LEU A 37 17.79 -27.59 6.11
C LEU A 37 18.02 -26.09 6.34
N LYS A 38 18.34 -25.68 7.58
CA LYS A 38 18.68 -24.29 7.90
C LYS A 38 19.90 -23.79 7.11
N ARG A 39 20.89 -24.65 6.87
CA ARG A 39 22.07 -24.31 6.06
C ARG A 39 21.75 -24.23 4.56
N LEU A 40 20.83 -25.06 4.08
CA LEU A 40 20.40 -25.07 2.67
C LEU A 40 19.46 -23.92 2.33
N LEU A 41 18.63 -23.50 3.29
CA LEU A 41 17.58 -22.48 3.12
C LEU A 41 17.74 -21.39 4.20
N PRO A 42 18.82 -20.59 4.14
CA PRO A 42 19.11 -19.59 5.16
C PRO A 42 18.07 -18.46 5.21
N ASP A 43 17.39 -18.19 4.10
CA ASP A 43 16.40 -17.12 3.98
C ASP A 43 15.00 -17.52 4.45
N CYS A 44 14.79 -18.80 4.76
CA CYS A 44 13.50 -19.31 5.22
C CYS A 44 13.38 -19.24 6.74
N LEU A 45 12.18 -18.91 7.23
CA LEU A 45 11.84 -19.06 8.63
C LEU A 45 11.41 -20.50 8.93
N PHE A 46 11.88 -21.04 10.04
CA PHE A 46 11.56 -22.38 10.49
C PHE A 46 10.64 -22.30 11.70
N VAL A 47 9.43 -22.87 11.59
CA VAL A 47 8.40 -22.78 12.61
C VAL A 47 7.71 -24.13 12.85
N SER A 48 7.21 -24.32 14.07
CA SER A 48 6.13 -25.27 14.34
C SER A 48 4.91 -24.49 14.77
N ALA A 49 3.90 -24.44 13.90
CA ALA A 49 2.62 -23.83 14.25
C ALA A 49 1.93 -24.57 15.40
N LYS A 50 2.09 -25.90 15.46
CA LYS A 50 1.52 -26.77 16.51
C LYS A 50 2.14 -26.48 17.88
N GLU A 51 3.47 -26.47 17.95
CA GLU A 51 4.22 -26.23 19.19
C GLU A 51 4.42 -24.73 19.48
N LYS A 52 3.87 -23.85 18.63
CA LYS A 52 4.02 -22.38 18.69
C LYS A 52 5.47 -21.90 18.70
N THR A 53 6.41 -22.71 18.21
CA THR A 53 7.83 -22.35 18.14
C THR A 53 8.13 -21.54 16.88
N GLY A 54 8.96 -20.49 17.02
CA GLY A 54 9.33 -19.60 15.91
C GLY A 54 8.26 -18.56 15.51
N ILE A 55 7.08 -18.57 16.13
CA ILE A 55 5.98 -17.63 15.82
C ILE A 55 6.34 -16.17 16.10
N ASN A 56 7.06 -15.89 17.20
CA ASN A 56 7.48 -14.52 17.51
C ASN A 56 8.45 -13.96 16.46
N ASN A 57 9.37 -14.80 15.96
CA ASN A 57 10.28 -14.40 14.90
C ASN A 57 9.53 -14.11 13.59
N LEU A 58 8.54 -14.95 13.26
CA LEU A 58 7.66 -14.70 12.11
C LEU A 58 6.90 -13.36 12.23
N LYS A 59 6.30 -13.07 13.39
CA LYS A 59 5.62 -11.78 13.63
C LYS A 59 6.55 -10.59 13.42
N ASN A 60 7.77 -10.68 13.95
CA ASN A 60 8.76 -9.61 13.80
C ASN A 60 9.20 -9.44 12.35
N LYS A 61 9.43 -10.55 11.62
CA LYS A 61 9.77 -10.51 10.20
C LYS A 61 8.65 -9.87 9.37
N ILE A 62 7.38 -10.18 9.66
CA ILE A 62 6.22 -9.57 9.00
C ILE A 62 6.22 -8.05 9.24
N LYS A 63 6.33 -7.60 10.49
CA LYS A 63 6.37 -6.16 10.83
C LYS A 63 7.47 -5.42 10.09
N ASN A 64 8.69 -5.99 10.09
CA ASN A 64 9.84 -5.41 9.40
C ASN A 64 9.65 -5.38 7.89
N THR A 65 9.08 -6.44 7.31
CA THR A 65 8.84 -6.53 5.85
C THR A 65 7.78 -5.53 5.39
N LEU A 66 6.78 -5.25 6.24
CA LEU A 66 5.74 -4.26 5.97
C LEU A 66 6.18 -2.82 6.30
N GLY A 67 7.39 -2.61 6.83
CA GLY A 67 7.87 -1.27 7.21
C GLY A 67 7.05 -0.63 8.34
N VAL A 68 6.35 -1.43 9.15
CA VAL A 68 5.57 -0.93 10.28
C VAL A 68 6.52 -0.53 11.40
N SER A 69 7.03 0.70 11.33
CA SER A 69 7.82 1.33 12.39
C SER A 69 6.89 1.99 13.40
N ALA A 70 7.27 1.97 14.69
CA ALA A 70 6.56 2.67 15.75
C ALA A 70 6.45 4.19 15.50
N THR A 71 7.33 4.76 14.66
CA THR A 71 7.26 6.18 14.24
C THR A 71 6.05 6.53 13.37
N LEU A 72 5.30 5.55 12.87
CA LEU A 72 4.04 5.78 12.15
C LEU A 72 2.87 6.17 13.09
N SER A 73 2.98 5.93 14.41
CA SER A 73 1.85 6.15 15.33
C SER A 73 1.59 7.62 15.69
N ASN A 74 2.58 8.50 15.52
CA ASN A 74 2.47 9.90 15.96
C ASN A 74 2.02 10.86 14.86
N ASN A 75 1.85 10.36 13.63
CA ASN A 75 1.39 11.17 12.50
C ASN A 75 -0.07 10.82 12.20
N VAL A 76 -0.90 11.86 11.98
CA VAL A 76 -2.26 11.70 11.45
C VAL A 76 -2.17 10.91 10.16
N SER A 77 -2.62 9.67 10.20
CA SER A 77 -2.53 8.75 9.06
C SER A 77 -3.81 8.85 8.23
N LEU A 78 -3.66 8.83 6.91
CA LEU A 78 -4.81 8.69 6.01
C LEU A 78 -5.35 7.27 6.13
N THR A 79 -6.59 7.14 6.59
CA THR A 79 -7.18 5.83 6.93
C THR A 79 -8.09 5.29 5.83
N THR A 80 -8.50 6.14 4.88
CA THR A 80 -9.43 5.75 3.81
C THR A 80 -8.93 6.18 2.43
N VAL A 81 -9.23 5.36 1.42
CA VAL A 81 -8.98 5.67 0.00
C VAL A 81 -9.67 6.99 -0.39
N ARG A 82 -10.83 7.29 0.20
CA ARG A 82 -11.53 8.56 -0.01
C ARG A 82 -10.71 9.76 0.45
N GLN A 83 -10.15 9.73 1.67
CA GLN A 83 -9.31 10.82 2.18
C GLN A 83 -8.07 11.02 1.31
N GLN A 84 -7.45 9.91 0.88
CA GLN A 84 -6.32 9.96 -0.05
C GLN A 84 -6.71 10.65 -1.36
N ALA A 85 -7.79 10.22 -2.01
CA ALA A 85 -8.26 10.80 -3.27
C ALA A 85 -8.59 12.30 -3.13
N SER A 86 -9.21 12.72 -2.02
CA SER A 86 -9.48 14.13 -1.76
C SER A 86 -8.19 14.96 -1.70
N LEU A 87 -7.17 14.48 -0.96
CA LEU A 87 -5.89 15.19 -0.84
C LEU A 87 -5.07 15.18 -2.13
N GLU A 88 -5.08 14.08 -2.88
CA GLU A 88 -4.47 14.02 -4.22
C GLU A 88 -5.10 15.06 -5.15
N GLY A 89 -6.42 15.23 -5.08
CA GLY A 89 -7.13 16.30 -5.79
C GLY A 89 -6.67 17.69 -5.37
N VAL A 90 -6.66 17.99 -4.06
CA VAL A 90 -6.16 19.29 -3.53
C VAL A 90 -4.76 19.59 -4.07
N PHE A 91 -3.85 18.63 -3.96
CA PHE A 91 -2.48 18.79 -4.42
C PHE A 91 -2.40 19.04 -5.93
N GLY A 92 -3.19 18.30 -6.72
CA GLY A 92 -3.28 18.46 -8.17
C GLY A 92 -3.69 19.89 -8.58
N TYR A 93 -4.78 20.40 -8.00
CA TYR A 93 -5.30 21.73 -8.29
C TYR A 93 -4.35 22.84 -7.83
N LEU A 94 -3.75 22.71 -6.63
CA LEU A 94 -2.75 23.68 -6.17
C LEU A 94 -1.51 23.70 -7.07
N LYS A 95 -1.06 22.54 -7.56
CA LYS A 95 0.04 22.44 -8.51
C LYS A 95 -0.31 23.08 -9.85
N ALA A 96 -1.53 22.88 -10.35
CA ALA A 96 -2.02 23.53 -11.56
C ALA A 96 -2.08 25.06 -11.39
N GLY A 97 -2.65 25.55 -10.28
CA GLY A 97 -2.67 26.98 -9.94
C GLY A 97 -1.26 27.59 -9.82
N THR A 98 -0.31 26.86 -9.21
CA THR A 98 1.10 27.30 -9.13
C THR A 98 1.72 27.42 -10.52
N ARG A 99 1.40 26.49 -11.43
CA ARG A 99 1.87 26.53 -12.82
C ARG A 99 1.26 27.72 -13.59
N LEU A 100 -0.01 28.05 -13.33
CA LEU A 100 -0.66 29.23 -13.95
C LEU A 100 0.04 30.53 -13.53
N LEU A 101 0.43 30.65 -12.25
CA LEU A 101 1.15 31.81 -11.72
C LEU A 101 2.55 31.98 -12.31
N GLN A 102 3.18 30.90 -12.78
CA GLN A 102 4.52 30.91 -13.38
C GLN A 102 4.51 31.30 -14.86
N ASN A 103 3.34 31.37 -15.50
CA ASN A 103 3.22 31.74 -16.91
C ASN A 103 3.00 33.25 -17.06
N ASP A 104 3.71 33.87 -18.02
CA ASP A 104 3.42 35.24 -18.42
C ASP A 104 2.00 35.34 -18.99
N GLY A 105 1.18 36.24 -18.44
CA GLY A 105 -0.23 36.37 -18.80
C GLY A 105 -1.19 35.46 -18.03
N CYS A 106 -0.90 35.16 -16.75
CA CYS A 106 -1.77 34.39 -15.86
C CYS A 106 -3.24 34.81 -15.96
N SER A 107 -4.11 33.88 -16.38
CA SER A 107 -5.56 34.07 -16.32
C SER A 107 -6.03 33.91 -14.87
N TYR A 108 -6.42 35.03 -14.25
CA TYR A 108 -6.98 35.03 -12.90
C TYR A 108 -8.28 34.23 -12.78
N GLU A 109 -9.04 34.11 -13.88
CA GLU A 109 -10.23 33.26 -13.93
C GLU A 109 -9.87 31.78 -13.76
N LEU A 110 -8.87 31.31 -14.51
CA LEU A 110 -8.38 29.93 -14.39
C LEU A 110 -7.75 29.69 -13.02
N LEU A 111 -6.99 30.65 -12.48
CA LEU A 111 -6.42 30.53 -11.14
C LEU A 111 -7.52 30.41 -10.07
N SER A 112 -8.56 31.24 -10.15
CA SER A 112 -9.71 31.20 -9.25
C SER A 112 -10.44 29.86 -9.33
N PHE A 113 -10.58 29.31 -10.55
CA PHE A 113 -11.17 28.00 -10.77
C PHE A 113 -10.36 26.88 -10.10
N GLU A 114 -9.04 26.87 -10.25
CA GLU A 114 -8.15 25.88 -9.62
C GLU A 114 -8.23 25.98 -8.08
N LEU A 115 -8.21 27.19 -7.52
CA LEU A 115 -8.33 27.39 -6.06
C LEU A 115 -9.69 26.95 -5.52
N SER A 116 -10.76 27.24 -6.24
CA SER A 116 -12.12 26.81 -5.88
C SER A 116 -12.22 25.29 -5.91
N SER A 117 -11.61 24.63 -6.90
CA SER A 117 -11.56 23.17 -7.02
C SER A 117 -10.76 22.53 -5.89
N ALA A 118 -9.63 23.14 -5.50
CA ALA A 118 -8.86 22.70 -4.34
C ALA A 118 -9.68 22.80 -3.04
N LEU A 119 -10.38 23.91 -2.84
CA LEU A 119 -11.26 24.12 -1.67
C LEU A 119 -12.40 23.09 -1.64
N ASP A 120 -12.96 22.76 -2.79
CA ASP A 120 -14.01 21.76 -2.92
C ASP A 120 -13.54 20.33 -2.57
N SER A 121 -12.33 19.97 -3.01
CA SER A 121 -11.70 18.70 -2.63
C SER A 121 -11.40 18.64 -1.13
N LEU A 122 -11.00 19.77 -0.54
CA LEU A 122 -10.78 19.88 0.91
C LEU A 122 -12.10 19.79 1.70
N ASN A 123 -13.16 20.43 1.23
CA ASN A 123 -14.50 20.31 1.82
C ASN A 123 -14.98 18.85 1.81
N SER A 124 -14.74 18.13 0.72
CA SER A 124 -15.04 16.70 0.64
C SER A 124 -14.26 15.88 1.68
N LEU A 125 -13.00 16.23 1.95
CA LEU A 125 -12.18 15.60 3.01
C LEU A 125 -12.79 15.84 4.40
N LEU A 126 -13.25 17.07 4.66
CA LEU A 126 -13.86 17.50 5.93
C LEU A 126 -15.32 17.02 6.09
N GLY A 127 -15.90 16.40 5.06
CA GLY A 127 -17.31 16.00 5.06
C GLY A 127 -18.28 17.16 4.88
N ILE A 128 -17.78 18.34 4.51
CA ILE A 128 -18.58 19.50 4.12
C ILE A 128 -19.12 19.18 2.73
N THR A 129 -20.41 18.87 2.65
CA THR A 129 -21.10 18.52 1.41
C THR A 129 -22.16 19.55 1.09
N THR A 130 -22.25 19.92 -0.18
CA THR A 130 -23.36 20.74 -0.68
C THR A 130 -24.54 19.82 -1.04
N PRO A 131 -25.79 20.31 -0.96
CA PRO A 131 -26.97 19.55 -1.38
C PRO A 131 -26.83 18.97 -2.80
N ASP A 132 -26.24 19.73 -3.73
CA ASP A 132 -26.01 19.30 -5.11
C ASP A 132 -25.05 18.10 -5.23
N LYS A 133 -24.03 18.02 -4.35
CA LYS A 133 -23.11 16.88 -4.31
C LYS A 133 -23.81 15.63 -3.77
N ILE A 134 -24.71 15.78 -2.79
CA ILE A 134 -25.51 14.67 -2.27
C ILE A 134 -26.44 14.13 -3.37
N ILE A 135 -27.15 15.02 -4.05
CA ILE A 135 -28.03 14.72 -5.19
C ILE A 135 -27.27 13.99 -6.29
N ASN A 136 -26.16 14.56 -6.77
CA ASN A 136 -25.35 13.94 -7.84
C ASN A 136 -24.80 12.56 -7.46
N ASN A 137 -24.47 12.33 -6.18
CA ASN A 137 -23.96 11.04 -5.73
C ASN A 137 -25.06 9.97 -5.65
N ILE A 138 -26.28 10.37 -5.26
CA ILE A 138 -27.48 9.52 -5.32
C ILE A 138 -27.74 9.11 -6.78
N PHE A 139 -27.73 10.08 -7.71
CA PHE A 139 -28.03 9.84 -9.13
C PHE A 139 -26.91 9.11 -9.89
N LYS A 140 -25.66 9.16 -9.43
CA LYS A 140 -24.53 8.43 -10.06
C LYS A 140 -24.64 6.90 -9.96
N SER A 141 -25.29 6.39 -8.91
CA SER A 141 -25.48 4.95 -8.67
C SER A 141 -26.72 4.37 -9.35
N PHE A 142 -27.59 5.20 -9.92
CA PHE A 142 -28.71 4.71 -10.72
C PHE A 142 -28.23 4.48 -12.14
N CYS A 143 -28.36 3.23 -12.62
CA CYS A 143 -28.33 2.98 -14.05
C CYS A 143 -29.43 3.83 -14.67
N VAL A 144 -29.07 4.73 -15.59
CA VAL A 144 -30.03 5.42 -16.45
C VAL A 144 -30.64 4.37 -17.37
N GLY A 145 -31.68 3.71 -16.87
CA GLY A 145 -32.46 2.72 -17.58
C GLY A 145 -33.71 3.38 -18.13
N LYS A 146 -33.61 3.81 -19.39
CA LYS A 146 -34.58 4.57 -20.20
C LYS A 146 -34.65 6.07 -19.93
#